data_AF-A0A435GJF0-F1
#
_entry.id   AF-A0A435GJF0-F1
#
_cell.length_a   1.000
_cell.length_b   1.000
_cell.length_c   1.000
_cell.angle_alpha   90.00
_cell.angle_beta   90.00
_cell.angle_gamma   90.00
#
_symmetry.space_group_name_H-M   'P 1'
#
loop_
_entity.id
_entity.type
_entity.pdbx_description
1 polymer ?
#
loop_
_entity_poly.entity_id
_entity_poly.type
_entity_poly.pdbx_seq_one_letter_code
_entity_poly.pdbx_strand_id
1 'polypeptide(L)'
;LMLRTYHDGYKDFGPVSLFNLSEDPHEQHDLSGSRSDVVDHASRLLEDWRSAMAIRSDSDVDPLVTVIREGGPFHCLGELPAYLERLRRTGRTDAAAALEQRHPAPPPRRKSLN
;
A
#
# COMPACT_ATOMS: atom_id res chain seq x y z
N LEU A 1 10.27 2.14 -12.20
CA LEU A 1 8.86 2.10 -11.74
C LEU A 1 8.81 2.73 -10.36
N MET A 2 7.92 3.70 -10.13
CA MET A 2 7.65 4.24 -8.80
C MET A 2 6.24 3.87 -8.39
N LEU A 3 6.08 3.44 -7.15
CA LEU A 3 4.80 3.09 -6.55
C LEU A 3 4.52 4.02 -5.37
N ARG A 4 3.27 4.49 -5.27
CA ARG A 4 2.75 5.19 -4.09
C ARG A 4 1.74 4.27 -3.39
N THR A 5 2.06 3.89 -2.16
CA THR A 5 1.26 2.92 -1.39
C THR A 5 0.41 3.66 -0.37
N TYR A 6 -0.91 3.55 -0.50
CA TYR A 6 -1.86 4.09 0.48
C TYR A 6 -2.27 3.08 1.56
N HIS A 7 -2.23 1.80 1.21
CA HIS A 7 -2.46 0.69 2.13
C HIS A 7 -1.59 -0.50 1.70
N ASP A 8 -0.77 -1.03 2.59
CA ASP A 8 0.25 -2.05 2.27
C ASP A 8 -0.34 -3.47 2.07
N GLY A 9 -1.58 -3.68 2.49
CA GLY A 9 -2.24 -4.99 2.42
C GLY A 9 -1.45 -6.04 3.20
N TYR A 10 -0.83 -5.62 4.31
CA TYR A 10 0.04 -6.40 5.19
C TYR A 10 1.31 -6.95 4.54
N LYS A 11 1.71 -6.36 3.41
CA LYS A 11 3.01 -6.60 2.78
C LYS A 11 4.02 -5.60 3.32
N ASP A 12 5.29 -5.85 3.05
CA ASP A 12 6.36 -4.94 3.44
C ASP A 12 6.60 -3.89 2.35
N PHE A 13 5.59 -3.04 2.14
CA PHE A 13 5.70 -1.91 1.23
C PHE A 13 5.80 -0.61 2.00
N GLY A 14 6.78 0.21 1.63
CA GLY A 14 6.88 1.59 2.08
C GLY A 14 5.79 2.48 1.44
N PRO A 15 5.62 3.71 1.95
CA PRO A 15 4.67 4.68 1.37
C PRO A 15 5.05 5.06 -0.06
N VAL A 16 6.33 4.99 -0.39
CA VAL A 16 6.88 5.13 -1.74
C VAL A 16 7.95 4.05 -1.93
N SER A 17 7.96 3.43 -3.11
CA SER A 17 9.01 2.53 -3.54
C SER A 17 9.42 2.86 -4.98
N LEU A 18 10.70 2.65 -5.31
CA LEU A 18 11.28 2.95 -6.61
C LEU A 18 12.19 1.81 -7.07
N PHE A 19 11.89 1.23 -8.24
CA PHE A 19 12.66 0.11 -8.81
C PHE A 19 13.19 0.45 -10.20
N ASN A 20 14.44 0.06 -10.48
CA ASN A 20 15.00 0.13 -11.83
C ASN A 20 14.70 -1.16 -12.58
N LEU A 21 13.58 -1.23 -13.32
CA LEU A 21 13.15 -2.46 -13.99
C LEU A 21 14.13 -3.01 -15.04
N SER A 22 15.03 -2.19 -15.56
CA SER A 22 16.05 -2.64 -16.52
C SER A 22 17.15 -3.47 -15.85
N GLU A 23 17.47 -3.18 -14.58
CA GLU A 23 18.50 -3.88 -13.80
C GLU A 23 17.91 -4.83 -12.75
N ASP A 24 16.68 -4.56 -12.32
CA ASP A 24 15.94 -5.25 -11.28
C ASP A 24 14.49 -5.54 -11.74
N PRO A 25 14.29 -6.48 -12.68
CA PRO A 25 12.98 -6.81 -13.22
C PRO A 25 12.03 -7.48 -12.21
N HIS A 26 12.56 -7.90 -11.06
CA HIS A 26 11.81 -8.56 -9.98
C HIS A 26 11.58 -7.65 -8.77
N GLU A 27 11.91 -6.36 -8.87
CA GLU A 27 11.58 -5.34 -7.87
C GLU A 27 12.09 -5.69 -6.46
N GLN A 28 13.31 -6.24 -6.39
CA GLN A 28 13.93 -6.69 -5.14
C GLN A 28 14.70 -5.56 -4.43
N HIS A 29 15.07 -4.50 -5.14
CA HIS A 29 15.97 -3.45 -4.65
C HIS A 29 15.28 -2.08 -4.72
N ASP A 30 14.75 -1.62 -3.58
CA ASP A 30 14.13 -0.29 -3.48
C ASP A 30 15.19 0.82 -3.46
N LEU A 31 15.09 1.75 -4.41
CA LEU A 31 15.95 2.92 -4.60
C LEU A 31 15.33 4.21 -4.05
N SER A 32 14.15 4.13 -3.42
CA SER A 32 13.40 5.30 -2.95
C SER A 32 14.20 6.18 -1.99
N GLY A 33 15.03 5.58 -1.13
CA GLY A 33 15.88 6.29 -0.17
C GLY A 33 17.16 6.90 -0.75
N SER A 34 17.62 6.45 -1.93
CA SER A 34 18.89 6.89 -2.53
C SER A 34 18.72 7.76 -3.76
N ARG A 35 17.52 7.79 -4.36
CA ARG A 35 17.20 8.51 -5.62
C ARG A 35 16.00 9.43 -5.46
N SER A 36 16.10 10.37 -4.52
CA SER A 36 15.05 11.38 -4.28
C SER A 36 14.76 12.22 -5.52
N ASP A 37 15.77 12.50 -6.35
CA ASP A 37 15.64 13.16 -7.65
C ASP A 37 14.60 12.48 -8.55
N VAL A 38 14.64 11.15 -8.62
CA VAL A 38 13.72 10.36 -9.43
C VAL A 38 12.36 10.24 -8.75
N VAL A 39 12.32 10.08 -7.42
CA VAL A 39 11.08 10.01 -6.64
C VAL A 39 10.27 11.29 -6.79
N ASP A 40 10.89 12.46 -6.70
CA ASP A 40 10.23 13.76 -6.80
C ASP A 40 9.67 13.99 -8.20
N HIS A 41 10.46 13.67 -9.23
CA HIS A 41 10.02 13.75 -10.61
C HIS A 41 8.83 12.81 -10.89
N ALA A 42 8.93 11.54 -10.49
CA ALA A 42 7.84 10.57 -10.66
C ALA A 42 6.60 10.93 -9.84
N SER A 43 6.78 11.49 -8.63
CA SER A 43 5.70 11.96 -7.77
C SER A 43 4.91 13.09 -8.43
N ARG A 44 5.61 14.01 -9.09
CA ARG A 44 4.99 15.07 -9.87
C ARG A 44 4.19 14.51 -11.04
N LEU A 45 4.77 13.60 -11.83
CA LEU A 45 4.08 12.97 -12.95
C LEU A 45 2.79 12.25 -12.51
N LEU A 46 2.84 11.53 -11.39
CA LEU A 46 1.67 10.86 -10.82
C LEU A 46 0.58 11.85 -10.40
N GLU A 47 0.95 12.98 -9.78
CA GLU A 47 0.00 13.99 -9.33
C GLU A 47 -0.63 14.77 -10.50
N ASP A 48 0.18 15.11 -11.50
CA ASP A 48 -0.30 15.77 -12.72
C ASP A 48 -1.32 14.88 -13.44
N TRP A 49 -1.04 13.57 -13.55
CA TRP A 49 -1.98 12.60 -14.11
C TRP A 49 -3.24 12.47 -13.27
N ARG A 50 -3.11 12.32 -11.94
CA ARG A 50 -4.24 12.17 -11.01
C ARG A 50 -5.19 13.38 -11.10
N SER A 51 -4.62 14.58 -11.11
CA SER A 51 -5.37 15.84 -11.27
C SER A 51 -6.09 15.89 -12.63
N ALA A 52 -5.41 15.50 -13.72
CA ALA A 52 -6.03 15.45 -15.04
C ALA A 52 -7.18 14.44 -15.12
N MET A 53 -7.09 13.30 -14.43
CA MET A 53 -8.18 12.31 -14.34
C MET A 53 -9.34 12.84 -13.51
N ALA A 54 -9.08 13.48 -12.37
CA ALA A 54 -10.13 14.07 -11.54
C ALA A 54 -10.96 15.12 -12.28
N ILE A 55 -10.33 15.96 -13.11
CA ILE A 55 -11.02 16.99 -13.93
C ILE A 55 -11.91 16.35 -15.01
N ARG A 56 -11.52 15.20 -15.56
CA ARG A 56 -12.23 14.53 -16.67
C ARG A 56 -13.25 13.50 -16.22
N SER A 57 -13.27 13.16 -14.94
CA SER A 57 -14.15 12.14 -14.38
C SER A 57 -15.61 12.61 -14.43
N ASP A 58 -16.52 11.70 -14.77
CA ASP A 58 -17.97 11.93 -14.69
C ASP A 58 -18.51 11.87 -13.24
N SER A 59 -17.64 11.56 -12.28
CA SER A 59 -17.96 11.49 -10.85
C SER A 59 -16.93 12.25 -10.02
N ASP A 60 -17.40 12.88 -8.95
CA ASP A 60 -16.60 13.50 -7.89
C ASP A 60 -16.03 12.49 -6.88
N VAL A 61 -16.35 11.21 -7.01
CA VAL A 61 -15.89 10.14 -6.12
C VAL A 61 -14.77 9.34 -6.79
N ASP A 62 -13.59 9.36 -6.19
CA ASP A 62 -12.49 8.46 -6.54
C ASP A 62 -12.67 7.10 -5.83
N PRO A 63 -12.84 5.98 -6.57
CA PRO A 63 -12.97 4.65 -5.98
C PRO A 63 -11.80 4.25 -5.08
N LEU A 64 -10.58 4.69 -5.38
CA LEU A 64 -9.41 4.42 -4.53
C LEU A 64 -9.61 5.03 -3.14
N VAL A 65 -10.04 6.30 -3.08
CA VAL A 65 -10.28 7.00 -1.82
C VAL A 65 -11.41 6.33 -1.04
N THR A 66 -12.46 5.88 -1.71
CA THR A 66 -13.55 5.12 -1.09
C THR A 66 -13.01 3.85 -0.40
N VAL A 67 -12.21 3.04 -1.09
CA VAL A 67 -11.61 1.82 -0.52
C VAL A 67 -10.74 2.13 0.69
N ILE A 68 -9.93 3.19 0.64
CA ILE A 68 -9.10 3.60 1.80
C ILE A 68 -9.99 4.00 2.99
N ARG A 69 -11.08 4.73 2.76
CA ARG A 69 -12.04 5.11 3.82
C ARG A 69 -12.80 3.92 4.40
N GLU A 70 -13.02 2.88 3.61
CA GLU A 70 -13.64 1.62 4.04
C GLU A 70 -12.69 0.73 4.85
N GLY A 71 -11.41 1.09 4.92
CA GLY A 71 -10.40 0.37 5.70
C GLY A 71 -9.40 -0.42 4.87
N GLY A 72 -9.35 -0.21 3.55
CA GLY A 72 -8.41 -0.84 2.65
C GLY A 72 -8.99 -2.05 1.89
N PRO A 73 -8.11 -2.86 1.28
CA PRO A 73 -8.52 -3.96 0.41
C PRO A 73 -9.37 -5.01 1.14
N PHE A 74 -10.46 -5.45 0.50
CA PHE A 74 -11.41 -6.42 1.06
C PHE A 74 -10.74 -7.70 1.61
N HIS A 75 -9.74 -8.23 0.91
CA HIS A 75 -9.05 -9.47 1.30
C HIS A 75 -8.20 -9.34 2.57
N CYS A 76 -7.89 -8.13 3.04
CA CYS A 76 -7.13 -7.89 4.26
C CYS A 76 -8.03 -7.52 5.45
N LEU A 77 -9.24 -7.02 5.21
CA LEU A 77 -10.12 -6.49 6.25
C LEU A 77 -10.46 -7.55 7.30
N GLY A 78 -10.07 -7.29 8.55
CA GLY A 78 -10.28 -8.19 9.69
C GLY A 78 -9.36 -9.42 9.75
N GLU A 79 -8.44 -9.59 8.78
CA GLU A 79 -7.58 -10.78 8.69
C GLU A 79 -6.24 -10.62 9.44
N LEU A 80 -5.92 -9.41 9.94
CA LEU A 80 -4.65 -9.15 10.62
C LEU A 80 -4.33 -10.12 11.77
N PRO A 81 -5.25 -10.43 12.71
CA PRO A 81 -4.92 -11.31 13.82
C PRO A 81 -4.51 -12.72 13.36
N ALA A 82 -5.24 -13.28 12.40
CA ALA A 82 -4.92 -14.60 11.83
C ALA A 82 -3.59 -14.58 11.06
N TYR A 83 -3.30 -13.49 10.37
CA TYR A 83 -2.04 -13.34 9.64
C TYR A 83 -0.84 -13.19 10.57
N LEU A 84 -0.95 -12.41 11.66
CA LEU A 84 0.07 -12.28 12.69
C LEU A 84 0.40 -13.63 13.33
N GLU A 85 -0.63 -14.42 13.65
CA GLU A 85 -0.46 -15.77 14.20
C GLU A 85 0.28 -16.69 13.20
N ARG A 86 -0.08 -16.62 11.92
CA ARG A 86 0.64 -17.36 10.87
C ARG A 86 2.11 -16.94 10.79
N LEU A 87 2.41 -15.65 10.86
CA LEU A 87 3.79 -15.16 10.83
C LEU A 87 4.59 -15.71 12.01
N ARG A 88 4.07 -15.61 13.24
CA ARG A 88 4.71 -16.15 14.45
C ARG A 88 4.94 -17.66 14.35
N ARG A 89 3.91 -18.44 13.97
CA ARG A 89 3.99 -19.91 13.83
C ARG A 89 5.01 -20.40 12.79
N THR A 90 5.35 -19.56 11.83
CA THR A 90 6.29 -19.89 10.75
C THR A 90 7.67 -19.27 10.95
N GLY A 91 7.97 -18.83 12.18
CA GLY A 91 9.29 -18.30 12.55
C GLY A 91 9.55 -16.85 12.10
N ARG A 92 8.52 -16.11 11.69
CA ARG A 92 8.61 -14.72 11.22
C ARG A 92 8.11 -13.73 12.28
N THR A 93 8.55 -13.94 13.52
CA THR A 93 8.08 -13.16 14.69
C THR A 93 8.39 -11.68 14.56
N ASP A 94 9.57 -11.32 14.04
CA ASP A 94 9.96 -9.91 13.87
C ASP A 94 9.06 -9.19 12.84
N ALA A 95 8.72 -9.88 11.74
CA ALA A 95 7.78 -9.37 10.75
C ALA A 95 6.37 -9.20 11.35
N ALA A 96 5.94 -10.12 12.22
CA ALA A 96 4.67 -9.98 12.93
C ALA A 96 4.68 -8.74 13.84
N ALA A 97 5.75 -8.53 14.61
CA ALA A 97 5.87 -7.37 15.49
C ALA A 97 5.91 -6.04 14.71
N ALA A 98 6.66 -5.97 13.61
CA ALA A 98 6.71 -4.79 12.76
C ALA A 98 5.34 -4.48 12.13
N LEU A 99 4.62 -5.52 11.67
CA LEU A 99 3.30 -5.36 11.08
C LEU A 99 2.25 -4.93 12.13
N GLU A 100 2.30 -5.49 13.33
CA GLU A 100 1.42 -5.13 14.45
C GLU A 100 1.63 -3.67 14.89
N GLN A 101 2.87 -3.18 14.90
CA GLN A 101 3.17 -1.77 15.16
C GLN A 101 2.64 -0.84 14.07
N ARG A 102 2.71 -1.26 12.80
CA ARG A 102 2.23 -0.47 11.66
C ARG A 102 0.71 -0.39 11.59
N HIS A 103 0.02 -1.41 12.11
CA HIS A 103 -1.45 -1.53 12.09
C HIS A 103 -2.01 -1.77 13.51
N PRO A 104 -1.96 -0.78 14.42
CA PRO A 104 -2.32 -0.98 15.83
C PRO A 104 -3.83 -1.16 16.06
N ALA A 105 -4.68 -0.69 15.15
CA ALA A 105 -6.14 -0.80 15.25
C ALA A 105 -6.77 -0.96 13.85
N PRO A 106 -6.57 -2.11 13.18
CA PRO A 106 -7.16 -2.32 11.86
C PRO A 106 -8.69 -2.35 11.96
N PRO A 107 -9.41 -1.81 10.97
CA PRO A 107 -10.86 -1.83 10.99
C PRO A 107 -11.37 -3.28 10.97
N PRO A 108 -12.43 -3.58 11.74
CA PRO A 108 -13.01 -4.92 11.73
C PRO A 108 -13.63 -5.19 10.35
N ARG A 109 -13.67 -6.46 9.95
CA ARG A 109 -14.44 -6.87 8.78
C ARG A 109 -15.90 -6.50 9.01
N ARG A 110 -16.42 -5.54 8.25
CA ARG A 110 -17.84 -5.21 8.28
C ARG A 110 -18.61 -6.49 7.92
N LYS A 111 -19.47 -6.97 8.83
CA LYS A 111 -20.40 -8.05 8.50
C LYS A 111 -21.30 -7.52 7.38
N SER A 112 -21.44 -8.30 6.31
CA SER A 112 -22.45 -8.01 5.28
C SER A 112 -23.78 -7.83 6.00
N LEU A 113 -24.46 -6.72 5.73
CA LEU A 113 -25.85 -6.53 6.11
C LEU A 113 -26.69 -7.42 5.19
N ASN A 114 -26.65 -8.72 5.44
CA ASN A 114 -27.56 -9.71 4.85
C ASN A 114 -28.53 -10.18 5.92
#